data_AF-A0A7K4FKW6-F1
#
_entry.id   AF-A0A7K4FKW6-F1
#
_cell.length_a   1.000
_cell.length_b   1.000
_cell.length_c   1.000
_cell.angle_alpha   90.00
_cell.angle_beta   90.00
_cell.angle_gamma   90.00
#
_symmetry.space_group_name_H-M   'P 1'
#
loop_
_entity.id
_entity.type
_entity.pdbx_description
1 polymer ?
#
loop_
_entity_poly.entity_id
_entity_poly.type
_entity_poly.pdbx_seq_one_letter_code
_entity_poly.pdbx_strand_id
1 'polypeptide(L)'
;TAVDYIHVGALRDIYDVYNPKIYVPKREMGSMKNGPTLRGILEVEGKGLQFEGIQHVYSYNKMDIDFLEVIGTPGYTMDNVSIYLRDKNSLFVGDSIIIKRNKIKLDSMFTQNMQMARSSLDKIKEFCPAILFPSHGNPYRCE
;
A
#
# COMPACT_ATOMS: atom_id res chain seq x y z
N THR A 1 1.91 1.12 1.24
CA THR A 1 0.52 0.69 0.99
C THR A 1 0.40 -0.82 1.10
N ALA A 2 1.23 -1.63 0.42
CA ALA A 2 1.29 -3.08 0.64
C ALA A 2 2.72 -3.61 0.51
N VAL A 3 3.00 -4.77 1.12
CA VAL A 3 4.28 -5.48 1.04
C VAL A 3 4.06 -6.88 0.50
N ASP A 4 3.94 -6.95 -0.82
CA ASP A 4 3.86 -8.16 -1.63
C ASP A 4 4.55 -7.94 -2.97
N TYR A 5 4.72 -9.00 -3.74
CA TYR A 5 5.47 -8.95 -5.00
C TYR A 5 4.94 -7.91 -6.01
N ILE A 6 3.63 -7.75 -6.15
CA ILE A 6 3.08 -6.83 -7.17
C ILE A 6 3.26 -5.35 -6.80
N HIS A 7 3.56 -5.07 -5.53
CA HIS A 7 3.79 -3.71 -5.02
C HIS A 7 5.27 -3.37 -4.82
N VAL A 8 6.09 -4.34 -4.43
CA VAL A 8 7.50 -4.10 -4.08
C VAL A 8 8.49 -5.00 -4.83
N GLY A 9 8.04 -5.79 -5.82
CA GLY A 9 8.88 -6.74 -6.55
C GLY A 9 10.08 -6.09 -7.27
N ALA A 10 9.92 -4.86 -7.77
CA ALA A 10 11.00 -4.09 -8.40
C ALA A 10 11.82 -3.24 -7.41
N LEU A 11 11.51 -3.29 -6.10
CA LEU A 11 12.11 -2.38 -5.13
C LEU A 11 13.60 -2.69 -4.90
N ARG A 12 14.05 -3.94 -5.09
CA ARG A 12 15.47 -4.31 -5.02
C ARG A 12 16.29 -3.58 -6.07
N ASP A 13 15.83 -3.60 -7.32
CA ASP A 13 16.50 -2.93 -8.44
C ASP A 13 16.57 -1.41 -8.22
N ILE A 14 15.48 -0.80 -7.75
CA ILE A 14 15.44 0.63 -7.39
C ILE A 14 16.43 0.91 -6.25
N TYR A 15 16.50 0.03 -5.25
CA TYR A 15 17.40 0.20 -4.12
C TYR A 15 18.88 0.13 -4.53
N ASP A 16 19.25 -0.80 -5.40
CA ASP A 16 20.63 -0.95 -5.84
C ASP A 16 21.10 0.23 -6.72
N VAL A 17 20.18 0.85 -7.47
CA VAL A 17 20.51 2.01 -8.32
C VAL A 17 20.52 3.32 -7.53
N TYR A 18 19.53 3.56 -6.67
CA TYR A 18 19.30 4.88 -6.06
C TYR A 18 19.57 4.94 -4.55
N ASN A 19 19.71 3.78 -3.89
CA ASN A 19 19.89 3.65 -2.44
C ASN A 19 18.94 4.56 -1.61
N PRO A 20 17.61 4.51 -1.85
CA PRO A 20 16.66 5.38 -1.19
C PRO A 20 16.44 4.95 0.27
N LYS A 21 16.00 5.88 1.12
CA LYS A 21 15.41 5.52 2.42
C LYS A 21 14.04 4.90 2.19
N ILE A 22 13.85 3.66 2.66
CA ILE A 22 12.58 2.93 2.52
C ILE A 22 11.84 2.93 3.85
N TYR A 23 10.61 3.44 3.85
CA TYR A 23 9.73 3.51 5.01
C TYR A 23 8.55 2.55 4.85
N VAL A 24 8.31 1.71 5.86
CA VAL A 24 7.25 0.68 5.85
C VAL A 24 6.57 0.55 7.21
N PRO A 25 5.38 -0.08 7.30
CA PRO A 25 4.80 -0.45 8.58
C PRO A 25 5.73 -1.36 9.37
N LYS A 26 5.85 -1.12 10.69
CA LYS A 26 6.78 -1.86 11.57
C LYS A 26 6.59 -3.38 11.48
N ARG A 27 5.34 -3.83 11.34
CA ARG A 27 4.98 -5.26 11.23
C ARG A 27 5.39 -5.88 9.90
N GLU A 28 5.46 -5.09 8.83
CA GLU A 28 5.84 -5.54 7.48
C GLU A 28 7.36 -5.47 7.24
N MET A 29 8.14 -4.93 8.18
CA MET A 29 9.61 -4.87 8.05
C MET A 29 10.24 -6.26 7.89
N GLY A 30 9.67 -7.30 8.50
CA GLY A 30 10.15 -8.68 8.34
C GLY A 30 10.02 -9.17 6.91
N SER A 31 8.84 -9.00 6.31
CA SER A 31 8.54 -9.32 4.90
C SER A 31 9.50 -8.59 3.97
N MET A 32 9.74 -7.29 4.21
CA MET A 32 10.70 -6.50 3.43
C MET A 32 12.13 -7.04 3.50
N LYS A 33 12.59 -7.46 4.67
CA LYS A 33 13.97 -7.95 4.88
C LYS A 33 14.19 -9.35 4.37
N ASN A 34 13.17 -10.19 4.41
CA ASN A 34 13.24 -11.58 3.96
C ASN A 34 12.98 -11.73 2.45
N GLY A 35 12.43 -10.68 1.82
CA GLY A 35 11.99 -10.70 0.44
C GLY A 35 10.47 -10.78 0.33
N PRO A 36 9.86 -10.02 -0.60
CA PRO A 36 8.41 -10.07 -0.80
C PRO A 36 7.96 -11.46 -1.26
N THR A 37 6.78 -11.87 -0.81
CA THR A 37 6.18 -13.14 -1.23
C THR A 37 5.20 -12.94 -2.38
N LEU A 38 5.07 -13.98 -3.20
CA LEU A 38 3.98 -14.10 -4.16
C LEU A 38 2.69 -14.44 -3.40
N ARG A 39 1.55 -14.01 -3.94
CA ARG A 39 0.22 -14.28 -3.37
C ARG A 39 -0.76 -14.66 -4.46
N GLY A 40 -1.75 -15.48 -4.12
CA GLY A 40 -2.83 -15.87 -5.04
C GLY A 40 -2.31 -16.71 -6.20
N ILE A 41 -2.79 -16.47 -7.43
CA ILE A 41 -2.39 -17.26 -8.61
C ILE A 41 -0.88 -17.18 -8.89
N LEU A 42 -0.27 -16.04 -8.58
CA LEU A 42 1.17 -15.83 -8.76
C LEU A 42 2.01 -16.75 -7.87
N GLU A 43 1.50 -17.14 -6.69
CA GLU A 43 2.19 -18.09 -5.82
C GLU A 43 2.31 -19.48 -6.45
N VAL A 44 1.28 -19.89 -7.21
CA VAL A 44 1.27 -21.16 -7.92
C VAL A 44 2.22 -21.12 -9.13
N GLU A 45 2.13 -20.06 -9.94
CA GLU A 45 2.93 -19.92 -11.17
C GLU A 45 4.40 -19.68 -10.87
N GLY A 46 4.73 -18.92 -9.83
CA GLY A 46 6.09 -18.58 -9.42
C GLY A 46 6.65 -19.47 -8.32
N LYS A 47 6.11 -20.68 -8.13
CA LYS A 47 6.55 -21.60 -7.08
C LYS A 47 8.07 -21.85 -7.18
N GLY A 48 8.78 -21.57 -6.08
CA GLY A 48 10.23 -21.73 -5.99
C GLY A 48 11.04 -20.48 -6.33
N LEU A 49 10.41 -19.41 -6.83
CA LEU A 49 11.05 -18.11 -6.93
C LEU A 49 11.28 -17.53 -5.53
N GLN A 50 12.46 -16.96 -5.33
CA GLN A 50 12.81 -16.21 -4.14
C GLN A 50 13.23 -14.80 -4.58
N PHE A 51 12.75 -13.82 -3.83
CA PHE A 51 13.07 -12.41 -4.09
C PHE A 51 14.00 -11.93 -2.99
N GLU A 52 15.04 -11.20 -3.36
CA GLU A 52 15.95 -10.63 -2.37
C GLU A 52 15.25 -9.53 -1.56
N GLY A 53 15.37 -9.62 -0.24
CA GLY A 53 14.90 -8.58 0.66
C GLY A 53 15.88 -7.40 0.78
N ILE A 54 15.41 -6.34 1.43
CA ILE A 54 16.19 -5.13 1.69
C ILE A 54 16.36 -4.97 3.20
N GLN A 55 17.62 -4.99 3.67
CA GLN A 55 17.91 -4.94 5.10
C GLN A 55 17.68 -3.55 5.71
N HIS A 56 17.96 -2.49 4.94
CA HIS A 56 17.89 -1.10 5.39
C HIS A 56 16.50 -0.50 5.18
N VAL A 57 15.54 -0.98 5.97
CA VAL A 57 14.18 -0.43 6.03
C VAL A 57 13.89 0.22 7.38
N TYR A 58 13.06 1.26 7.37
CA TYR A 58 12.70 2.05 8.53
C TYR A 58 11.18 2.00 8.77
N SER A 59 10.77 2.13 10.03
CA SER A 59 9.35 2.39 10.32
C SER A 59 8.95 3.75 9.75
N TYR A 60 7.78 3.84 9.11
CA TYR A 60 7.25 5.13 8.67
C TYR A 60 7.04 6.13 9.81
N ASN A 61 6.98 5.69 11.08
CA ASN A 61 6.95 6.60 12.23
C ASN A 61 8.23 7.45 12.38
N LYS A 62 9.31 7.10 11.66
CA LYS A 62 10.56 7.86 11.58
C LYS A 62 10.65 8.70 10.30
N MET A 63 9.59 8.74 9.51
CA MET A 63 9.54 9.55 8.29
C MET A 63 9.43 11.01 8.69
N ASP A 64 10.34 11.82 8.14
CA ASP A 64 10.43 13.26 8.39
C ASP A 64 10.30 13.96 7.04
N ILE A 65 9.05 14.02 6.54
CA ILE A 65 8.69 14.59 5.25
C ILE A 65 7.39 15.39 5.45
N ASP A 66 7.50 16.70 5.62
CA ASP A 66 6.42 17.59 6.09
C ASP A 66 5.13 17.53 5.26
N PHE A 67 5.26 17.38 3.94
CA PHE A 67 4.12 17.37 3.02
C PHE A 67 3.41 16.00 2.95
N LEU A 68 3.89 14.99 3.67
CA LEU A 68 3.30 13.65 3.73
C LEU A 68 2.73 13.34 5.12
N GLU A 69 1.57 12.71 5.15
CA GLU A 69 0.99 12.14 6.37
C GLU A 69 0.61 10.67 6.13
N VAL A 70 0.96 9.80 7.07
CA VAL A 70 0.59 8.38 7.01
C VAL A 70 -0.70 8.17 7.79
N ILE A 71 -1.70 7.62 7.12
CA ILE A 71 -3.03 7.38 7.67
C ILE A 71 -3.25 5.87 7.70
N GLY A 72 -3.47 5.30 8.90
CA GLY A 72 -3.86 3.89 9.01
C GLY A 72 -5.20 3.63 8.31
N THR A 73 -5.21 2.69 7.36
CA THR A 73 -6.39 2.24 6.60
C THR A 73 -6.45 0.70 6.55
N PRO A 74 -6.48 0.03 7.71
CA PRO A 74 -6.45 -1.42 7.81
C PRO A 74 -7.71 -2.07 7.22
N GLY A 75 -7.59 -3.33 6.82
CA GLY A 75 -8.71 -4.13 6.33
C GLY A 75 -8.30 -5.01 5.17
N TYR A 76 -7.76 -4.42 4.09
CA TYR A 76 -7.19 -5.18 2.97
C TYR A 76 -6.04 -6.06 3.46
N THR A 77 -5.07 -5.44 4.14
CA THR A 77 -4.21 -6.11 5.13
C THR A 77 -4.39 -5.41 6.47
N MET A 78 -4.00 -6.08 7.56
CA MET A 78 -4.06 -5.50 8.91
C MET A 78 -3.14 -4.28 9.08
N ASP A 79 -2.10 -4.17 8.26
CA ASP A 79 -1.06 -3.13 8.32
C ASP A 79 -1.14 -2.14 7.15
N ASN A 80 -2.22 -2.19 6.36
CA ASN A 80 -2.39 -1.28 5.24
C ASN A 80 -2.47 0.18 5.72
N VAL A 81 -1.79 1.06 4.99
CA VAL A 81 -1.72 2.49 5.25
C VAL A 81 -1.94 3.25 3.95
N SER A 82 -2.62 4.38 4.08
CA SER A 82 -2.73 5.41 3.06
C SER A 82 -1.71 6.52 3.31
N ILE A 83 -1.27 7.19 2.24
CA ILE A 83 -0.33 8.30 2.30
C ILE A 83 -1.03 9.54 1.77
N TYR A 84 -1.20 10.54 2.63
CA TYR A 84 -1.79 11.82 2.27
C TYR A 84 -0.71 12.80 1.83
N LEU A 85 -0.90 13.38 0.64
CA LEU A 85 -0.11 14.45 0.07
C LEU A 85 -0.83 15.78 0.32
N ARG A 86 -0.38 16.51 1.35
CA ARG A 86 -1.05 17.71 1.88
C ARG A 86 -1.28 18.77 0.81
N ASP A 87 -0.23 19.11 0.06
CA ASP A 87 -0.24 20.22 -0.92
C ASP A 87 -1.17 20.00 -2.10
N LYS A 88 -1.58 18.74 -2.35
CA LYS A 88 -2.45 18.36 -3.46
C LYS A 88 -3.82 17.90 -3.01
N ASN A 89 -4.10 17.94 -1.71
CA ASN A 89 -5.27 17.30 -1.10
C ASN A 89 -5.54 15.91 -1.71
N SER A 90 -4.51 15.06 -1.76
CA SER A 90 -4.54 13.81 -2.52
C SER A 90 -4.12 12.63 -1.66
N LEU A 91 -4.77 11.48 -1.83
CA LEU A 91 -4.55 10.31 -0.97
C LEU A 91 -4.15 9.08 -1.79
N PHE A 92 -2.95 8.55 -1.55
CA PHE A 92 -2.54 7.23 -2.02
C PHE A 92 -3.12 6.19 -1.09
N VAL A 93 -4.11 5.44 -1.56
CA VAL A 93 -4.93 4.52 -0.74
C VAL A 93 -4.55 3.06 -0.90
N GLY A 94 -3.64 2.76 -1.82
CA GLY A 94 -3.24 1.39 -2.12
C GLY A 94 -4.45 0.51 -2.46
N ASP A 95 -4.48 -0.70 -1.90
CA ASP A 95 -5.59 -1.64 -2.04
C ASP A 95 -6.68 -1.49 -0.98
N SER A 96 -6.66 -0.42 -0.16
CA SER A 96 -7.79 -0.14 0.75
C SER A 96 -9.10 0.02 -0.02
N ILE A 97 -9.03 0.40 -1.30
CA ILE A 97 -10.15 0.46 -2.22
C ILE A 97 -9.74 0.00 -3.61
N ILE A 98 -10.74 -0.33 -4.43
CA ILE A 98 -10.61 -0.49 -5.88
C ILE A 98 -11.59 0.46 -6.58
N ILE A 99 -11.23 0.88 -7.80
CA ILE A 99 -12.10 1.69 -8.65
C ILE A 99 -12.67 0.78 -9.75
N LYS A 100 -13.98 0.54 -9.70
CA LYS A 100 -14.67 -0.31 -10.70
C LYS A 100 -15.89 0.40 -11.25
N ARG A 101 -15.88 0.67 -12.57
CA ARG A 101 -16.94 1.43 -13.27
C ARG A 101 -17.18 2.80 -12.63
N ASN A 102 -16.08 3.54 -12.39
CA ASN A 102 -16.08 4.86 -11.76
C ASN A 102 -16.74 4.91 -10.37
N LYS A 103 -16.69 3.81 -9.62
CA LYS A 103 -17.20 3.72 -8.25
C LYS A 103 -16.13 3.15 -7.34
N ILE A 104 -15.98 3.78 -6.17
CA ILE A 104 -15.15 3.27 -5.07
C ILE A 104 -15.80 2.02 -4.50
N LYS A 105 -15.04 0.93 -4.39
CA LYS A 105 -15.48 -0.33 -3.80
C LYS A 105 -14.38 -0.95 -2.93
N LEU A 106 -14.78 -1.87 -2.07
CA LEU A 106 -13.86 -2.78 -1.40
C LEU A 106 -13.68 -4.03 -2.26
N ASP A 107 -12.46 -4.58 -2.28
CA ASP A 107 -12.21 -5.85 -2.94
C ASP A 107 -12.51 -7.02 -1.98
N SER A 108 -13.75 -7.50 -2.00
CA SER A 108 -14.20 -8.57 -1.11
C SER A 108 -13.48 -9.91 -1.33
N MET A 109 -12.78 -10.10 -2.45
CA MET A 109 -12.07 -11.35 -2.74
C MET A 109 -10.74 -11.43 -1.98
N PHE A 110 -10.06 -10.30 -1.81
CA PHE A 110 -8.72 -10.26 -1.23
C PHE A 110 -8.64 -9.57 0.15
N THR A 111 -9.72 -8.89 0.56
CA THR A 111 -9.76 -8.20 1.86
C THR A 111 -9.69 -9.18 3.04
N GLN A 112 -8.68 -9.04 3.90
CA GLN A 112 -8.50 -9.88 5.10
C GLN A 112 -9.55 -9.63 6.19
N ASN A 113 -9.96 -8.38 6.38
CA ASN A 113 -10.96 -7.99 7.38
C ASN A 113 -11.95 -6.97 6.82
N MET A 114 -13.14 -7.44 6.47
CA MET A 114 -14.19 -6.62 5.86
C MET A 114 -14.74 -5.53 6.79
N GLN A 115 -14.76 -5.75 8.11
CA GLN A 115 -15.26 -4.75 9.05
C GLN A 115 -14.30 -3.56 9.13
N MET A 116 -13.00 -3.84 9.28
CA MET A 116 -11.97 -2.80 9.29
C MET A 116 -11.88 -2.09 7.94
N ALA A 117 -12.00 -2.83 6.83
CA ALA A 117 -12.01 -2.24 5.49
C ALA A 117 -13.17 -1.25 5.29
N ARG A 118 -14.36 -1.55 5.83
CA ARG A 118 -15.50 -0.62 5.83
C ARG A 118 -15.19 0.65 6.63
N SER A 119 -14.68 0.51 7.86
CA SER A 119 -14.27 1.66 8.66
C SER A 119 -13.18 2.50 7.99
N SER A 120 -12.23 1.86 7.29
CA SER A 120 -11.21 2.55 6.50
C SER A 120 -11.79 3.28 5.29
N LEU A 121 -12.77 2.69 4.60
CA LEU A 121 -13.48 3.36 3.50
C LEU A 121 -14.24 4.59 4.00
N ASP A 122 -14.92 4.49 5.14
CA ASP A 122 -15.65 5.62 5.72
C ASP A 122 -14.68 6.74 6.12
N LYS A 123 -13.56 6.38 6.75
CA LYS A 123 -12.46 7.32 7.04
C LYS A 123 -11.91 8.00 5.78
N ILE A 124 -11.71 7.26 4.68
CA ILE A 124 -11.25 7.83 3.40
C ILE A 124 -12.26 8.82 2.82
N LYS A 125 -13.57 8.53 2.95
CA LYS A 125 -14.63 9.45 2.49
C LYS A 125 -14.70 10.70 3.35
N GLU A 126 -14.64 10.56 4.68
CA GLU A 126 -14.65 11.68 5.63
C GLU A 126 -13.43 12.58 5.48
N PHE A 127 -12.29 12.01 5.04
CA PHE A 127 -11.08 12.75 4.76
C PHE A 127 -11.23 13.76 3.60
N CYS A 128 -12.25 13.60 2.74
CA CYS A 128 -12.56 14.50 1.62
C CYS A 128 -11.35 14.85 0.71
N PRO A 129 -10.58 13.85 0.22
CA PRO A 129 -9.48 14.12 -0.70
C PRO A 129 -10.01 14.53 -2.07
N ALA A 130 -9.31 15.42 -2.76
CA ALA A 130 -9.63 15.80 -4.14
C ALA A 130 -9.39 14.65 -5.14
N ILE A 131 -8.36 13.84 -4.90
CA ILE A 131 -7.97 12.72 -5.76
C ILE A 131 -7.53 11.52 -4.90
N LEU A 132 -8.00 10.33 -5.29
CA LEU A 132 -7.57 9.04 -4.76
C LEU A 132 -6.66 8.33 -5.76
N PHE A 133 -5.53 7.81 -5.27
CA PHE A 133 -4.58 7.00 -6.04
C PHE A 133 -4.60 5.56 -5.50
N PRO A 134 -5.37 4.64 -6.11
CA PRO A 134 -5.35 3.21 -5.75
C PRO A 134 -4.05 2.54 -6.21
N SER A 135 -3.75 1.35 -5.69
CA SER A 135 -2.63 0.52 -6.18
C SER A 135 -2.77 0.17 -7.67
N HIS A 136 -4.01 0.02 -8.15
CA HIS A 136 -4.30 -0.45 -9.50
C HIS A 136 -5.35 0.41 -10.20
N GLY A 137 -5.14 0.64 -11.49
CA GLY A 137 -6.05 1.42 -12.34
C GLY A 137 -5.77 2.92 -12.33
N ASN A 138 -6.78 3.70 -12.72
CA ASN A 138 -6.65 5.15 -12.86
C ASN A 138 -6.93 5.87 -11.53
N PRO A 139 -6.31 7.04 -11.31
CA PRO A 139 -6.71 7.96 -10.24
C PRO A 139 -8.21 8.28 -10.31
N TYR A 140 -8.84 8.42 -9.15
CA TYR A 140 -10.24 8.77 -9.03
C TYR A 140 -10.37 10.18 -8.46
N ARG A 141 -11.01 11.07 -9.22
CA ARG A 141 -11.34 12.42 -8.74
C ARG A 141 -12.61 12.33 -7.92
N CYS A 142 -12.55 12.74 -6.67
CA CYS A 142 -13.74 12.88 -5.84
C CYS A 142 -14.51 14.11 -6.32
N GLU A 143 -15.78 13.91 -6.65
CA GLU A 143 -16.74 14.98 -6.98
C GLU A 143 -17.44 15.49 -5.72
#